data_AF-A0A7Z9T8H9-F1
#
_entry.id   AF-A0A7Z9T8H9-F1
#
_cell.length_a   1.000
_cell.length_b   1.000
_cell.length_c   1.000
_cell.angle_alpha   90.00
_cell.angle_beta   90.00
_cell.angle_gamma   90.00
#
_symmetry.space_group_name_H-M   'P 1'
#
loop_
_entity.id
_entity.type
_entity.pdbx_description
1 polymer ?
#
loop_
_entity_poly.entity_id
_entity_poly.type
_entity_poly.pdbx_seq_one_letter_code
_entity_poly.pdbx_strand_id
1 'polypeptide(L)'
;ENGYSAFDGIDDKQLPLLTVLNAQSIKDVLVCGLATDYCVRATVLDALRSGFSTFVIVDAIAPVNLNETDGEEATREMQDAGAYMLDTEAAQTCLINGNGDHRRLGDCLR
;
A
#
# COMPACT_ATOMS: atom_id res chain seq x y z
N GLU A 1 0.29 13.98 -15.58
CA GLU A 1 -0.10 13.08 -14.46
C GLU A 1 -0.34 13.91 -13.22
N ASN A 2 -1.25 13.45 -12.35
CA ASN A 2 -1.71 14.24 -11.20
C ASN A 2 -0.78 14.12 -9.96
N GLY A 3 0.29 13.31 -10.02
CA GLY A 3 1.34 13.25 -9.00
C GLY A 3 0.90 12.70 -7.64
N TYR A 4 -0.21 11.96 -7.60
CA TYR A 4 -0.76 11.40 -6.36
C TYR A 4 -0.16 10.04 -6.02
N SER A 5 0.23 9.24 -7.01
CA SER A 5 0.78 7.92 -6.78
C SER A 5 2.25 8.00 -6.43
N ALA A 6 2.69 7.25 -5.42
CA ALA A 6 4.12 7.11 -5.13
C ALA A 6 4.89 6.46 -6.30
N PHE A 7 4.20 5.72 -7.19
CA PHE A 7 4.79 5.12 -8.38
C PHE A 7 5.11 6.13 -9.49
N ASP A 8 4.55 7.34 -9.42
CA ASP A 8 4.95 8.47 -10.26
C ASP A 8 6.27 9.11 -9.74
N GLY A 9 6.71 8.71 -8.54
CA GLY A 9 7.88 9.23 -7.85
C GLY A 9 9.20 8.59 -8.28
N ILE A 10 10.28 9.32 -7.98
CA ILE A 10 11.66 8.89 -8.21
C ILE A 10 12.49 9.00 -6.93
N ASP A 11 13.54 8.19 -6.81
CA ASP A 11 14.52 8.30 -5.73
C ASP A 11 15.51 9.47 -5.94
N ASP A 12 16.47 9.60 -5.02
CA ASP A 12 17.54 10.60 -5.09
C ASP A 12 18.43 10.47 -6.33
N LYS A 13 18.46 9.29 -6.95
CA LYS A 13 19.19 8.96 -8.16
C LYS A 13 18.35 9.07 -9.43
N GLN A 14 17.13 9.62 -9.33
CA GLN A 14 16.18 9.78 -10.43
C GLN A 14 15.67 8.44 -11.00
N LEU A 15 15.70 7.36 -10.22
CA LEU A 15 15.13 6.08 -10.61
C LEU A 15 13.66 6.01 -10.19
N PRO A 16 12.75 5.56 -11.08
CA PRO A 16 11.36 5.32 -10.71
C PRO A 16 11.24 4.37 -9.53
N LEU A 17 10.29 4.61 -8.62
CA LEU A 17 10.06 3.76 -7.44
C LEU A 17 9.92 2.28 -7.84
N LEU A 18 9.17 2.00 -8.91
CA LEU A 18 9.01 0.64 -9.44
C LEU A 18 10.36 -0.04 -9.75
N THR A 19 11.30 0.70 -10.35
CA THR A 19 12.63 0.22 -10.68
C THR A 19 13.42 -0.10 -9.41
N VAL A 20 13.34 0.78 -8.41
CA VAL A 20 14.03 0.60 -7.11
C VAL A 20 13.51 -0.63 -6.38
N LEU A 21 12.18 -0.79 -6.29
CA LEU A 21 11.53 -1.93 -5.63
C LEU A 21 11.87 -3.25 -6.33
N ASN A 22 11.83 -3.27 -7.66
CA ASN A 22 12.18 -4.45 -8.45
C ASN A 22 13.66 -4.82 -8.32
N ALA A 23 14.57 -3.85 -8.32
CA ALA A 23 15.99 -4.08 -8.13
C ALA A 23 16.30 -4.71 -6.77
N GLN A 24 15.49 -4.41 -5.75
CA GLN A 24 15.59 -5.00 -4.41
C GLN A 24 14.80 -6.30 -4.24
N SER A 25 14.16 -6.80 -5.32
CA SER A 25 13.33 -8.01 -5.30
C SER A 25 12.17 -7.96 -4.30
N ILE A 26 11.65 -6.77 -4.00
CA ILE A 26 10.48 -6.59 -3.14
C ILE A 26 9.25 -7.20 -3.83
N LYS A 27 8.38 -7.83 -3.02
CA LYS A 27 7.13 -8.47 -3.46
C LYS A 27 5.92 -7.96 -2.72
N ASP A 28 6.11 -7.58 -1.47
CA ASP A 28 5.06 -7.15 -0.57
C ASP A 28 5.29 -5.68 -0.20
N VAL A 29 4.23 -4.86 -0.24
CA VAL A 29 4.27 -3.45 0.12
C VAL A 29 3.18 -3.13 1.14
N LEU A 30 3.56 -2.46 2.22
CA LEU A 30 2.64 -1.93 3.23
C LEU A 30 2.44 -0.45 2.93
N VAL A 31 1.19 -0.02 2.83
CA VAL A 31 0.81 1.37 2.53
C VAL A 31 0.07 1.97 3.72
N CYS A 32 0.57 3.11 4.18
CA CYS A 32 -0.03 3.95 5.21
C CYS A 32 0.20 5.43 4.86
N GLY A 33 -0.41 6.35 5.61
CA GLY A 33 -0.24 7.79 5.44
C GLY A 33 -1.50 8.50 4.94
N LEU A 34 -1.32 9.67 4.34
CA LEU A 34 -2.42 10.54 3.94
C LEU A 34 -2.30 10.94 2.45
N ALA A 35 -3.40 11.07 1.72
CA ALA A 35 -4.79 10.85 2.13
C ALA A 35 -5.37 9.55 1.57
N THR A 36 -6.29 8.93 2.32
CA THR A 36 -6.95 7.64 1.95
C THR A 36 -7.57 7.68 0.56
N ASP A 37 -8.33 8.73 0.29
CA ASP A 37 -9.10 9.02 -0.91
C ASP A 37 -8.25 9.53 -2.10
N TYR A 38 -6.98 9.87 -1.86
CA TYR A 38 -6.06 10.37 -2.90
C TYR A 38 -4.79 9.52 -2.99
N CYS A 39 -3.71 9.95 -2.33
CA CYS A 39 -2.38 9.39 -2.52
C CYS A 39 -2.30 7.92 -2.12
N VAL A 40 -2.99 7.53 -1.05
CA VAL A 40 -3.03 6.13 -0.59
C VAL A 40 -3.73 5.28 -1.62
N ARG A 41 -4.97 5.64 -2.00
CA ARG A 41 -5.74 4.93 -3.04
C ARG A 41 -4.97 4.81 -4.35
N ALA A 42 -4.42 5.91 -4.87
CA ALA A 42 -3.66 5.89 -6.12
C ALA A 42 -2.45 4.95 -6.02
N THR A 43 -1.68 5.05 -4.94
CA THR A 43 -0.48 4.22 -4.70
C THR A 43 -0.83 2.74 -4.57
N VAL A 44 -1.90 2.40 -3.86
CA VAL A 44 -2.35 1.02 -3.68
C VAL A 44 -2.75 0.40 -5.01
N LEU A 45 -3.54 1.13 -5.80
CA LEU A 45 -3.98 0.62 -7.10
C LEU A 45 -2.81 0.44 -8.08
N ASP A 46 -1.80 1.32 -8.05
CA ASP A 46 -0.58 1.13 -8.86
C ASP A 46 0.31 -0.02 -8.37
N ALA A 47 0.41 -0.21 -7.06
CA ALA A 47 1.13 -1.34 -6.49
C ALA A 47 0.51 -2.68 -6.96
N LEU A 48 -0.81 -2.79 -6.87
CA LEU A 48 -1.56 -3.96 -7.33
C LEU A 48 -1.38 -4.18 -8.83
N ARG A 49 -1.51 -3.12 -9.66
CA ARG A 49 -1.27 -3.20 -11.12
C ARG A 49 0.15 -3.64 -11.46
N SER A 50 1.11 -3.24 -10.64
CA SER A 50 2.52 -3.59 -10.81
C SER A 50 2.88 -4.98 -10.28
N GLY A 51 1.90 -5.71 -9.71
CA GLY A 51 2.04 -7.11 -9.28
C GLY A 51 2.60 -7.28 -7.87
N PHE A 52 2.56 -6.26 -7.03
CA PHE A 52 2.93 -6.38 -5.61
C PHE A 52 1.75 -6.86 -4.77
N SER A 53 2.00 -7.71 -3.77
CA SER A 53 1.03 -7.95 -2.70
C SER A 53 0.93 -6.67 -1.88
N THR A 54 -0.25 -6.07 -1.83
CA THR A 54 -0.44 -4.76 -1.23
C THR A 54 -1.28 -4.86 0.03
N PHE A 55 -0.77 -4.30 1.13
CA PHE A 55 -1.39 -4.30 2.44
C PHE A 55 -1.63 -2.86 2.87
N VAL A 56 -2.87 -2.52 3.22
CA VAL A 56 -3.27 -1.18 3.65
C VAL A 56 -3.45 -1.18 5.16
N ILE A 57 -2.75 -0.28 5.85
CA ILE A 57 -2.79 -0.17 7.31
C ILE A 57 -3.93 0.77 7.71
N VAL A 58 -5.11 0.21 7.98
CA VAL A 58 -6.39 0.93 8.11
C VAL A 58 -6.43 1.92 9.28
N ASP A 59 -5.71 1.65 10.35
CA ASP A 59 -5.57 2.53 11.51
C ASP A 59 -4.45 3.57 11.35
N ALA A 60 -3.71 3.52 10.22
CA ALA A 60 -2.64 4.44 9.87
C ALA A 60 -2.91 5.21 8.57
N ILE A 61 -4.18 5.35 8.19
CA ILE A 61 -4.64 6.19 7.08
C ILE A 61 -5.81 7.08 7.52
N ALA A 62 -5.97 8.24 6.88
CA ALA A 62 -7.17 9.05 7.00
C ALA A 62 -7.50 9.75 5.67
N PRO A 63 -8.78 9.92 5.33
CA PRO A 63 -9.19 10.63 4.12
C PRO A 63 -9.16 12.15 4.31
N VAL A 64 -9.15 12.90 3.21
CA VAL A 64 -9.49 14.33 3.22
C VAL A 64 -10.99 14.50 3.42
N ASN A 65 -11.81 13.61 2.84
CA ASN A 65 -13.28 13.62 2.93
C ASN A 65 -13.86 14.97 2.48
N LEU A 66 -13.71 15.29 1.19
CA LEU A 66 -14.47 16.41 0.61
C LEU A 66 -15.97 16.09 0.61
N ASN A 67 -16.31 14.82 0.41
CA ASN A 67 -17.60 14.23 0.75
C ASN A 67 -17.43 13.20 1.87
N GLU A 68 -18.50 12.98 2.64
CA GLU A 68 -18.48 12.06 3.79
C GLU A 68 -18.16 10.61 3.42
N THR A 69 -18.42 10.20 2.17
CA THR A 69 -18.23 8.82 1.70
C THR A 69 -16.90 8.57 1.01
N ASP A 70 -16.10 9.59 0.70
CA ASP A 70 -14.89 9.46 -0.13
C ASP A 70 -13.89 8.43 0.45
N GLY A 71 -13.65 8.48 1.76
CA GLY A 71 -12.75 7.54 2.43
C GLY A 71 -13.25 6.09 2.43
N GLU A 72 -14.56 5.88 2.63
CA GLU A 72 -15.16 4.54 2.62
C GLU A 72 -15.17 3.94 1.21
N GLU A 73 -15.50 4.75 0.20
CA GLU A 73 -15.48 4.36 -1.21
C GLU A 73 -14.06 4.00 -1.66
N ALA A 74 -13.07 4.82 -1.30
CA ALA A 74 -11.67 4.55 -1.60
C ALA A 74 -11.18 3.25 -0.94
N THR A 75 -11.57 3.01 0.32
CA THR A 75 -11.22 1.79 1.04
C THR A 75 -11.83 0.56 0.36
N ARG A 76 -13.11 0.64 -0.02
CA ARG A 76 -13.80 -0.44 -0.73
C ARG A 76 -13.15 -0.72 -2.08
N GLU A 77 -12.81 0.31 -2.84
CA GLU A 77 -12.15 0.13 -4.14
C GLU A 77 -10.79 -0.55 -4.02
N MET A 78 -9.98 -0.16 -3.04
CA MET A 78 -8.69 -0.83 -2.78
C MET A 78 -8.88 -2.30 -2.43
N GLN A 79 -9.86 -2.60 -1.57
CA GLN A 79 -10.18 -3.97 -1.18
C GLN A 79 -10.69 -4.80 -2.36
N ASP A 80 -11.61 -4.27 -3.16
CA ASP A 80 -12.17 -4.92 -4.35
C ASP A 80 -11.10 -5.17 -5.43
N ALA A 81 -10.08 -4.31 -5.51
CA ALA A 81 -8.92 -4.49 -6.39
C ALA A 81 -7.94 -5.57 -5.89
N GLY A 82 -8.12 -6.08 -4.66
CA GLY A 82 -7.33 -7.16 -4.08
C GLY A 82 -6.29 -6.73 -3.04
N ALA A 83 -6.38 -5.52 -2.50
CA ALA A 83 -5.56 -5.13 -1.35
C ALA A 83 -6.03 -5.85 -0.06
N TYR A 84 -5.07 -6.22 0.79
CA TYR A 84 -5.34 -6.72 2.13
C TYR A 84 -5.50 -5.55 3.09
N MET A 85 -6.55 -5.55 3.89
CA MET A 85 -6.79 -4.52 4.91
C MET A 85 -6.30 -5.04 6.27
N LEU A 86 -5.36 -4.34 6.89
CA LEU A 86 -4.76 -4.71 8.17
C LEU A 86 -4.76 -3.53 9.13
N ASP A 87 -4.82 -3.79 10.43
CA ASP A 87 -4.40 -2.80 11.42
C ASP A 87 -2.90 -2.92 11.69
N THR A 88 -2.37 -1.95 12.43
CA THR A 88 -0.94 -1.87 12.76
C THR A 88 -0.50 -3.06 13.61
N GLU A 89 -1.36 -3.57 14.49
CA GLU A 89 -1.05 -4.72 15.37
C GLU A 89 -0.90 -6.02 14.56
N ALA A 90 -1.82 -6.29 13.64
CA ALA A 90 -1.76 -7.44 12.74
C ALA A 90 -0.52 -7.36 11.84
N ALA A 91 -0.24 -6.17 11.29
CA ALA A 91 0.95 -5.95 10.46
C ALA A 91 2.25 -6.19 11.24
N GLN A 92 2.37 -5.66 12.48
CA GLN A 92 3.51 -5.91 13.36
C GLN A 92 3.67 -7.41 13.67
N THR A 93 2.56 -8.08 13.99
CA THR A 93 2.55 -9.51 14.29
C THR A 93 3.05 -10.33 13.10
N CYS A 94 2.60 -10.01 11.88
CA CYS A 94 3.06 -10.69 10.66
C CYS A 94 4.56 -10.46 10.41
N LEU A 95 5.05 -9.23 10.59
CA LEU A 95 6.46 -8.88 10.41
C LEU A 95 7.38 -9.59 11.43
N ILE A 96 6.95 -9.66 12.69
CA ILE A 96 7.72 -10.28 13.78
C ILE A 96 7.70 -11.81 13.64
N ASN A 97 6.53 -12.42 13.46
CA ASN A 97 6.38 -13.87 13.38
C ASN A 97 6.89 -14.45 12.06
N GLY A 98 7.00 -13.64 11.00
CA GLY A 98 7.70 -13.97 9.76
C GLY A 98 9.22 -14.07 9.90
N ASN A 99 9.78 -13.89 11.11
CA ASN A 99 11.22 -13.90 11.38
C ASN A 99 11.99 -12.81 10.59
N GLY A 100 11.31 -11.70 10.27
CA GLY A 100 11.85 -10.65 9.39
C GLY A 100 11.84 -11.00 7.89
N ASP A 101 11.34 -12.18 7.49
CA ASP A 101 11.16 -12.52 6.09
C ASP A 101 9.87 -11.88 5.55
N HIS A 102 10.01 -10.65 5.06
CA HIS A 102 8.94 -9.88 4.42
C HIS A 102 8.31 -10.58 3.20
N ARG A 103 8.83 -11.72 2.74
CA ARG A 103 8.27 -12.51 1.63
C ARG A 103 7.06 -13.37 2.03
N ARG A 104 6.68 -13.38 3.31
CA ARG A 104 5.61 -14.23 3.87
C ARG A 104 4.43 -13.45 4.43
N LEU A 105 4.36 -12.13 4.26
CA LEU A 105 3.24 -11.36 4.78
C LEU A 105 1.90 -11.86 4.21
N GLY A 106 1.89 -12.24 2.93
CA GLY A 106 0.74 -12.88 2.29
C GLY A 106 0.39 -14.28 2.83
N ASP A 107 1.33 -14.98 3.46
CA ASP A 107 1.09 -16.30 4.08
C ASP A 107 0.54 -16.18 5.50
N CYS A 108 0.84 -15.07 6.22
CA CYS A 108 0.33 -14.84 7.57
C CYS A 108 -1.16 -14.46 7.61
N LEU A 109 -1.74 -14.03 6.49
CA LEU A 109 -3.15 -13.63 6.38
C LEU A 109 -4.06 -14.68 5.74
N ARG A 110 -3.52 -15.83 5.35
CA ARG A 110 -4.27 -16.98 4.83
C ARG A 110 -4.57 -17.97 5.93
#